data_AF-A0A938BF89-F1
#
_entry.id   AF-A0A938BF89-F1
#
_cell.length_a   1.000
_cell.length_b   1.000
_cell.length_c   1.000
_cell.angle_alpha   90.00
_cell.angle_beta   90.00
_cell.angle_gamma   90.00
#
_symmetry.space_group_name_H-M   'P 1'
#
loop_
_entity.id
_entity.type
_entity.pdbx_description
1 polymer ?
#
loop_
_entity_poly.entity_id
_entity_poly.type
_entity_poly.pdbx_seq_one_letter_code
_entity_poly.pdbx_strand_id
1 'polypeptide(L)'
;MSKSRDIKFIIGSLKKDIELDFFQDKKKNPFKVLVSTVLSQRTKDANTLKASNNLFRYFDTPQKILKADLKKIETLIKPSGFYRVKAKRLKEISKQ
;
A
#
# COMPACT_ATOMS: atom_id res chain seq x y z
N MET A 1 -12.41 0.80 38.64
CA MET A 1 -12.41 1.68 37.44
C MET A 1 -12.89 0.86 36.25
N SER A 2 -13.86 1.35 35.47
CA SER A 2 -14.45 0.58 34.37
C SER A 2 -13.50 0.57 33.17
N LYS A 3 -13.03 -0.63 32.77
CA LYS A 3 -12.09 -0.87 31.64
C LYS A 3 -12.42 -0.10 30.36
N SER A 4 -13.70 0.24 30.15
CA SER A 4 -14.17 1.02 28.99
C SER A 4 -13.68 2.49 29.00
N ARG A 5 -13.50 3.10 30.18
CA ARG A 5 -12.93 4.46 30.31
C ARG A 5 -11.44 4.48 29.96
N ASP A 6 -10.70 3.45 30.35
CA ASP A 6 -9.26 3.37 30.13
C ASP A 6 -8.92 3.16 28.64
N ILE A 7 -9.69 2.34 27.92
CA ILE A 7 -9.54 2.16 26.47
C ILE A 7 -9.78 3.48 25.72
N LYS A 8 -10.85 4.21 26.09
CA LYS A 8 -11.15 5.51 25.46
C LYS A 8 -10.05 6.54 25.70
N PHE A 9 -9.47 6.54 26.89
CA PHE A 9 -8.34 7.40 27.23
C PHE A 9 -7.10 7.05 26.39
N ILE A 10 -6.72 5.77 26.31
CA ILE A 10 -5.57 5.31 25.52
C ILE A 10 -5.74 5.66 24.04
N ILE A 11 -6.92 5.39 23.46
CA ILE A 11 -7.21 5.75 22.06
C ILE A 11 -7.14 7.27 21.87
N GLY A 12 -7.63 8.05 22.82
CA GLY A 12 -7.59 9.51 22.79
C GLY A 12 -6.16 10.05 22.78
N SER A 13 -5.27 9.48 23.59
CA SER A 13 -3.85 9.85 23.62
C SER A 13 -3.14 9.46 22.33
N LEU A 14 -3.30 8.21 21.87
CA LEU A 14 -2.65 7.73 20.63
C LEU A 14 -3.07 8.52 19.39
N LYS A 15 -4.33 8.97 19.31
CA LYS A 15 -4.82 9.78 18.18
C LYS A 15 -4.16 11.16 18.10
N LYS A 16 -3.62 11.70 19.20
CA LYS A 16 -2.92 12.99 19.19
C LYS A 16 -1.51 12.88 18.64
N ASP A 17 -0.88 11.72 18.84
CA ASP A 17 0.54 11.51 18.53
C ASP A 17 0.77 10.80 17.18
N ILE A 18 -0.30 10.31 16.53
CA ILE A 18 -0.23 9.57 15.27
C ILE A 18 -0.93 10.35 14.15
N GLU A 19 -0.17 10.72 13.12
CA GLU A 19 -0.75 11.13 11.83
C GLU A 19 -1.37 9.91 11.13
N LEU A 20 -2.69 9.81 11.15
CA LEU A 20 -3.45 8.71 10.54
C LEU A 20 -3.67 8.87 9.03
N ASP A 21 -3.00 9.84 8.39
CA ASP A 21 -3.34 10.28 7.04
C ASP A 21 -2.67 9.48 5.91
N PHE A 22 -1.83 8.51 6.25
CA PHE A 22 -1.01 7.70 5.33
C PHE A 22 -1.74 7.10 4.10
N PHE A 23 -3.06 6.90 4.18
CA PHE A 23 -3.86 6.28 3.12
C PHE A 23 -5.19 7.00 2.81
N GLN A 24 -5.43 8.22 3.28
CA GLN A 24 -6.75 8.86 3.17
C GLN A 24 -7.27 8.92 1.73
N ASP A 25 -6.41 9.31 0.77
CA ASP A 25 -6.78 9.38 -0.65
C ASP A 25 -6.95 8.00 -1.29
N LYS A 26 -6.23 6.97 -0.78
CA LYS A 26 -6.32 5.60 -1.30
C LYS A 26 -7.61 4.90 -0.88
N LYS A 27 -8.25 5.29 0.24
CA LYS A 27 -9.51 4.70 0.71
C LYS A 27 -10.63 4.73 -0.34
N LYS A 28 -10.58 5.64 -1.32
CA LYS A 28 -11.58 5.76 -2.39
C LYS A 28 -11.36 4.80 -3.57
N ASN A 29 -10.25 4.06 -3.62
CA ASN A 29 -9.96 3.13 -4.71
C ASN A 29 -9.48 1.77 -4.15
N PRO A 30 -10.37 0.76 -4.07
CA PRO A 30 -10.06 -0.55 -3.51
C PRO A 30 -8.85 -1.24 -4.16
N PHE A 31 -8.67 -1.08 -5.48
CA PHE A 31 -7.51 -1.63 -6.18
C PHE A 31 -6.20 -0.99 -5.70
N LYS A 32 -6.15 0.34 -5.61
CA LYS A 32 -4.96 1.03 -5.10
C LYS A 32 -4.66 0.67 -3.64
N VAL A 33 -5.69 0.44 -2.81
CA VAL A 33 -5.51 -0.08 -1.44
C VAL A 33 -4.85 -1.46 -1.50
N LEU A 34 -5.44 -2.41 -2.22
CA LEU A 34 -4.93 -3.78 -2.32
C LEU A 34 -3.48 -3.82 -2.80
N VAL A 35 -3.17 -3.12 -3.89
CA VAL A 35 -1.81 -3.04 -4.43
C VAL A 35 -0.85 -2.44 -3.40
N SER A 36 -1.24 -1.36 -2.72
CA SER A 36 -0.39 -0.75 -1.70
C SER A 36 -0.16 -1.66 -0.49
N THR A 37 -1.17 -2.43 -0.09
CA THR A 37 -1.07 -3.44 0.96
C THR A 37 -0.11 -4.57 0.58
N VAL A 38 -0.13 -5.04 -0.67
CA VAL A 38 0.88 -6.00 -1.16
C VAL A 38 2.28 -5.39 -1.10
N LEU A 39 2.42 -4.12 -1.47
CA LEU A 39 3.69 -3.42 -1.44
C LEU A 39 4.21 -3.13 -0.02
N SER A 40 3.34 -3.02 0.99
CA SER A 40 3.72 -2.71 2.38
C SER A 40 4.33 -3.88 3.15
N GLN A 41 4.13 -5.11 2.67
CA GLN A 41 4.62 -6.30 3.37
C GLN A 41 6.14 -6.26 3.54
N ARG A 42 6.59 -6.22 4.81
CA ARG A 42 8.01 -6.11 5.23
C ARG A 42 8.71 -4.89 4.62
N THR A 43 8.04 -3.75 4.58
CA THR A 43 8.52 -2.51 3.94
C THR A 43 8.20 -1.30 4.83
N LYS A 44 9.17 -0.38 4.98
CA LYS A 44 8.92 0.91 5.66
C LYS A 44 7.88 1.72 4.90
N ASP A 45 7.00 2.43 5.59
CA ASP A 45 5.88 3.14 4.97
C ASP A 45 6.32 4.17 3.91
N ALA A 46 7.42 4.90 4.15
CA ALA A 46 7.99 5.83 3.18
C ALA A 46 8.37 5.13 1.85
N ASN A 47 8.90 3.91 1.91
CA ASN A 47 9.24 3.12 0.74
C ASN A 47 7.99 2.53 0.07
N THR A 48 6.97 2.16 0.84
CA THR A 48 5.68 1.74 0.31
C THR A 48 4.99 2.86 -0.45
N LEU A 49 5.00 4.08 0.10
CA LEU A 49 4.45 5.26 -0.55
C LEU A 49 5.19 5.55 -1.86
N LYS A 50 6.52 5.57 -1.81
CA LYS A 50 7.37 5.77 -3.00
C LYS A 50 7.09 4.74 -4.09
N ALA A 51 7.09 3.45 -3.76
CA ALA A 51 6.81 2.37 -4.70
C ALA A 51 5.38 2.46 -5.28
N SER A 52 4.38 2.73 -4.44
CA SER A 52 2.99 2.89 -4.86
C SER A 52 2.83 4.06 -5.84
N ASN A 53 3.40 5.22 -5.52
CA ASN A 53 3.31 6.41 -6.35
C ASN A 53 4.01 6.21 -7.69
N ASN A 54 5.20 5.58 -7.68
CA ASN A 54 5.90 5.21 -8.90
C ASN A 54 5.04 4.31 -9.78
N LEU A 55 4.41 3.27 -9.20
CA LEU A 55 3.59 2.34 -9.94
C LEU A 55 2.33 3.02 -10.51
N PHE A 56 1.56 3.74 -9.68
CA PHE A 56 0.27 4.31 -10.09
C PHE A 56 0.38 5.48 -11.06
N ARG A 57 1.56 6.11 -11.19
CA ARG A 57 1.82 7.06 -12.30
C ARG A 57 1.69 6.42 -13.68
N TYR A 58 1.92 5.10 -13.78
CA TYR A 58 1.87 4.37 -15.06
C TYR A 58 0.74 3.33 -15.10
N PHE A 59 0.50 2.63 -13.98
CA PHE A 59 -0.36 1.45 -13.89
C PHE A 59 -1.29 1.55 -12.68
N ASP A 60 -2.36 2.33 -12.82
CA ASP A 60 -3.36 2.60 -11.79
C ASP A 60 -4.62 1.73 -11.87
N THR A 61 -4.66 0.78 -12.81
CA THR A 61 -5.77 -0.17 -13.00
C THR A 61 -5.24 -1.60 -13.20
N PRO A 62 -6.04 -2.63 -12.88
CA PRO A 62 -5.66 -4.03 -13.11
C PRO A 62 -5.24 -4.29 -14.57
N GLN A 63 -6.00 -3.75 -15.54
CA GLN A 63 -5.77 -3.95 -16.96
C GLN A 63 -4.43 -3.37 -17.40
N LYS A 64 -4.05 -2.20 -16.86
CA LYS A 64 -2.73 -1.61 -17.11
C LYS A 64 -1.61 -2.44 -16.51
N ILE A 65 -1.78 -3.02 -15.31
CA ILE A 65 -0.80 -3.94 -14.72
C ILE A 65 -0.64 -5.22 -15.56
N LEU A 66 -1.73 -5.81 -16.04
CA LEU A 66 -1.66 -7.01 -16.88
C LEU A 66 -0.86 -6.78 -18.16
N LYS A 67 -1.13 -5.66 -18.85
CA LYS A 67 -0.46 -5.26 -20.10
C LYS A 67 0.99 -4.79 -19.92
N ALA A 68 1.37 -4.40 -18.71
CA ALA A 68 2.71 -3.89 -18.44
C ALA A 68 3.77 -5.00 -18.58
N ASP A 69 4.96 -4.64 -19.08
CA ASP A 69 6.13 -5.51 -18.97
C ASP A 69 6.47 -5.74 -17.48
N LEU A 70 6.74 -7.01 -17.13
CA LEU A 70 7.08 -7.40 -15.77
C LEU A 70 8.32 -6.67 -15.27
N LYS A 71 9.36 -6.52 -16.10
CA LYS A 71 10.59 -5.81 -15.70
C LYS A 71 10.32 -4.34 -15.39
N LYS A 72 9.38 -3.71 -16.10
CA LYS A 72 8.97 -2.33 -15.82
C LYS A 72 8.27 -2.21 -14.47
N ILE A 73 7.38 -3.14 -14.11
CA ILE A 73 6.77 -3.19 -12.77
C ILE A 73 7.86 -3.36 -11.70
N GLU A 74 8.78 -4.31 -11.89
CA GLU A 74 9.89 -4.57 -10.97
C GLU A 74 10.73 -3.32 -10.69
N THR A 75 11.09 -2.56 -11.73
CA THR A 75 11.85 -1.31 -11.58
C THR A 75 11.06 -0.25 -10.79
N LEU A 76 9.78 -0.05 -11.10
CA LEU A 76 8.96 0.96 -10.44
C LEU A 76 8.79 0.69 -8.94
N ILE A 77 8.62 -0.59 -8.57
CA ILE A 77 8.38 -1.00 -7.18
C ILE A 77 9.64 -1.44 -6.44
N LYS A 78 10.83 -1.35 -7.05
CA LYS A 78 12.12 -1.70 -6.42
C LYS A 78 12.30 -1.16 -4.98
N PRO A 79 11.86 0.08 -4.63
CA PRO A 79 11.96 0.58 -3.26
C PRO A 79 11.24 -0.27 -2.20
N SER A 80 10.22 -1.07 -2.58
CA SER A 80 9.47 -1.87 -1.62
C SER A 80 10.21 -3.12 -1.12
N GLY A 81 11.39 -3.44 -1.66
CA GLY A 81 12.04 -4.73 -1.40
C GLY A 81 11.21 -5.92 -1.92
N PHE A 82 11.83 -7.11 -2.02
CA PHE A 82 11.20 -8.33 -2.58
C PHE A 82 10.44 -8.09 -3.89
N TYR A 83 10.89 -7.11 -4.69
CA TYR A 83 10.11 -6.51 -5.78
C TYR A 83 9.80 -7.50 -6.91
N ARG A 84 10.67 -8.50 -7.14
CA ARG A 84 10.42 -9.56 -8.13
C ARG A 84 9.21 -10.43 -7.75
N VAL A 85 9.13 -10.82 -6.47
CA VAL A 85 8.00 -11.61 -5.95
C VAL A 85 6.73 -10.75 -5.95
N LYS A 86 6.83 -9.51 -5.48
CA LYS A 86 5.71 -8.58 -5.46
C LYS A 86 5.19 -8.27 -6.87
N ALA A 87 6.05 -8.03 -7.85
CA ALA A 87 5.66 -7.75 -9.24
C ALA A 87 4.85 -8.90 -9.86
N LYS A 88 5.32 -10.14 -9.68
CA LYS A 88 4.58 -11.33 -10.12
C LYS A 88 3.22 -11.41 -9.41
N ARG A 89 3.19 -11.19 -8.09
CA ARG A 89 1.94 -11.21 -7.31
C ARG A 89 0.95 -10.14 -7.77
N LEU A 90 1.41 -8.93 -8.11
CA LEU A 90 0.55 -7.87 -8.65
C LEU A 90 -0.08 -8.28 -9.99
N LYS A 91 0.68 -8.94 -10.88
CA LYS A 91 0.13 -9.48 -12.11
C LYS A 91 -0.93 -10.56 -11.85
N GLU A 92 -0.66 -11.51 -10.95
CA GLU A 92 -1.63 -12.56 -10.63
C GLU A 92 -2.94 -12.01 -10.05
N ILE A 93 -2.85 -11.07 -9.10
CA ILE A 93 -4.04 -10.45 -8.50
C ILE A 93 -4.84 -9.65 -9.54
N SER A 94 -4.17 -9.05 -10.53
CA SER A 94 -4.84 -8.26 -11.56
C SER A 94 -5.60 -9.09 -12.60
N LYS A 95 -5.52 -10.43 -12.56
CA LYS A 95 -6.27 -11.35 -13.43
C LYS A 95 -7.66 -11.70 -12.89
N GLN A 96 -7.90 -11.47 -11.60
CA GLN A 96 -9.19 -11.72 -10.94
C GLN A 96 -10.15 -10.58 -11.21
#